data_AF-A0AAU3PE01-F1
#
_entry.id   AF-A0AAU3PE01-F1
#
_cell.length_a   1.000
_cell.length_b   1.000
_cell.length_c   1.000
_cell.angle_alpha   90.00
_cell.angle_beta   90.00
_cell.angle_gamma   90.00
#
_symmetry.space_group_name_H-M   'P 1'
#
loop_
_entity.id
_entity.type
_entity.pdbx_description
1 polymer ?
#
loop_
_entity_poly.entity_id
_entity_poly.type
_entity_poly.pdbx_seq_one_letter_code
_entity_poly.pdbx_strand_id
1 'polypeptide(L)'
;MTWSSWHLHLATTARSAHDRVLTDVIGPTIGELAPGTSWFFIRYWQAGPHLRLRIRDLEPDAYDRVEEVLRVRLADAGTLGPGEEPLDPGAYLEGAGALASAGEQGDDRHVRAMLAPGVHRADYDPEFDRYGGPALMPATEDLFRLSSELVLRLAPKSPAQAQRSLLALRGTMAAAAALGDTAERGYFYAHGLGAWRAWAGEAGYPDELLDSLTTIARDAGAKPVDPLAHGPFAHWHDGLAALTGDIREKSPTHPGMILFSHAHMLHNRLGLSLLEELRNYAWLAHVFPVAEGALA
;
A
#
# COMPACT_ATOMS: atom_id res chain seq x y z
N MET A 1 6.49 -23.01 -3.96
CA MET A 1 5.82 -21.97 -4.76
C MET A 1 6.87 -20.94 -5.11
N THR A 2 6.96 -20.55 -6.36
CA THR A 2 8.00 -19.61 -6.84
C THR A 2 7.35 -18.36 -7.38
N TRP A 3 7.90 -17.21 -7.01
CA TRP A 3 7.43 -15.91 -7.51
C TRP A 3 8.39 -15.37 -8.55
N SER A 4 7.85 -15.08 -9.72
CA SER A 4 8.52 -14.28 -10.74
C SER A 4 8.33 -12.81 -10.42
N SER A 5 9.42 -12.05 -10.27
CA SER A 5 9.34 -10.63 -9.93
C SER A 5 10.08 -9.73 -10.92
N TRP A 6 9.48 -8.56 -11.15
CA TRP A 6 10.05 -7.47 -11.93
C TRP A 6 9.82 -6.13 -11.23
N HIS A 7 10.80 -5.24 -11.36
CA HIS A 7 10.70 -3.84 -10.98
C HIS A 7 10.60 -2.99 -12.25
N LEU A 8 9.53 -2.19 -12.34
CA LEU A 8 9.23 -1.30 -13.46
C LEU A 8 9.61 0.14 -13.07
N HIS A 9 10.86 0.51 -13.30
CA HIS A 9 11.43 1.81 -12.94
C HIS A 9 10.99 2.92 -13.91
N LEU A 10 10.72 4.10 -13.35
CA LEU A 10 10.21 5.26 -14.08
C LEU A 10 11.18 6.44 -14.02
N ALA A 11 11.06 7.31 -15.03
CA ALA A 11 11.83 8.54 -15.13
C ALA A 11 11.21 9.72 -14.36
N THR A 12 10.21 9.48 -13.51
CA THR A 12 9.48 10.52 -12.77
C THR A 12 8.84 9.94 -11.51
N THR A 13 8.61 10.78 -10.49
CA THR A 13 7.82 10.43 -9.30
C THR A 13 6.32 10.70 -9.48
N ALA A 14 5.90 11.19 -10.65
CA ALA A 14 4.51 11.57 -10.89
C ALA A 14 3.56 10.39 -10.68
N ARG A 15 2.53 10.59 -9.84
CA ARG A 15 1.48 9.59 -9.57
C ARG A 15 0.79 9.15 -10.86
N SER A 16 0.59 10.06 -11.81
CA SER A 16 0.00 9.79 -13.12
C SER A 16 0.79 8.79 -13.95
N ALA A 17 2.13 8.86 -13.93
CA ALA A 17 2.98 7.88 -14.62
C ALA A 17 2.86 6.49 -14.01
N HIS A 18 2.88 6.40 -12.67
CA HIS A 18 2.66 5.11 -12.00
C HIS A 18 1.25 4.55 -12.25
N ASP A 19 0.22 5.41 -12.30
CA ASP A 19 -1.15 4.99 -12.62
C ASP A 19 -1.26 4.49 -14.05
N ARG A 20 -0.58 5.15 -15.01
CA ARG A 20 -0.48 4.71 -16.40
C ARG A 20 0.18 3.34 -16.51
N VAL A 21 1.24 3.10 -15.77
CA VAL A 21 1.88 1.77 -15.71
C VAL A 21 0.94 0.73 -15.13
N LEU A 22 0.15 1.08 -14.10
CA LEU A 22 -0.85 0.17 -13.57
C LEU A 22 -1.92 -0.18 -14.61
N THR A 23 -2.45 0.80 -15.35
CA THR A 23 -3.57 0.60 -16.29
C THR A 23 -3.17 0.06 -17.65
N ASP A 24 -2.00 0.44 -18.15
CA ASP A 24 -1.61 0.22 -19.56
C ASP A 24 -0.49 -0.83 -19.66
N VAL A 25 0.19 -1.15 -18.55
CA VAL A 25 1.24 -2.18 -18.48
C VAL A 25 0.78 -3.37 -17.65
N ILE A 26 0.55 -3.18 -16.35
CA ILE A 26 0.27 -4.29 -15.42
C ILE A 26 -1.09 -4.91 -15.72
N GLY A 27 -2.16 -4.10 -15.80
CA GLY A 27 -3.52 -4.59 -16.03
C GLY A 27 -3.66 -5.49 -17.27
N PRO A 28 -3.25 -5.03 -18.47
CA PRO A 28 -3.30 -5.83 -19.68
C PRO A 28 -2.43 -7.09 -19.60
N THR A 29 -1.26 -7.02 -18.96
CA THR A 29 -0.35 -8.17 -18.82
C THR A 29 -0.96 -9.27 -17.99
N ILE A 30 -1.60 -8.91 -16.87
CA ILE A 30 -2.32 -9.86 -16.04
C ILE A 30 -3.57 -10.39 -16.75
N GLY A 31 -4.28 -9.55 -17.51
CA GLY A 31 -5.47 -9.93 -18.26
C GLY A 31 -5.23 -11.00 -19.34
N GLU A 32 -3.98 -11.16 -19.79
CA GLU A 32 -3.55 -12.18 -20.76
C GLU A 32 -3.13 -13.51 -20.12
N LEU A 33 -3.01 -13.57 -18.79
CA LEU A 33 -2.65 -14.79 -18.07
C LEU A 33 -3.88 -15.68 -17.85
N ALA A 34 -3.62 -16.94 -17.44
CA ALA A 34 -4.68 -17.86 -17.08
C ALA A 34 -5.55 -17.28 -15.93
N PRO A 35 -6.88 -17.36 -16.00
CA PRO A 35 -7.75 -16.92 -14.92
C PRO A 35 -7.36 -17.57 -13.59
N GLY A 36 -7.28 -16.77 -12.52
CA GLY A 36 -6.87 -17.24 -11.20
C GLY A 36 -5.35 -17.29 -10.96
N THR A 37 -4.53 -16.94 -11.94
CA THR A 37 -3.08 -16.73 -11.72
C THR A 37 -2.89 -15.71 -10.60
N SER A 38 -2.14 -16.07 -9.56
CA SER A 38 -1.93 -15.18 -8.44
C SER A 38 -0.85 -14.14 -8.74
N TRP A 39 -1.15 -12.88 -8.46
CA TRP A 39 -0.24 -11.77 -8.71
C TRP A 39 -0.51 -10.65 -7.71
N PHE A 40 0.47 -9.79 -7.50
CA PHE A 40 0.26 -8.53 -6.81
C PHE A 40 1.30 -7.51 -7.23
N PHE A 41 1.01 -6.25 -6.95
CA PHE A 41 1.94 -5.16 -7.14
C PHE A 41 2.05 -4.28 -5.90
N ILE A 42 3.16 -3.56 -5.78
CA ILE A 42 3.34 -2.45 -4.85
C ILE A 42 4.05 -1.28 -5.53
N ARG A 43 3.86 -0.06 -5.03
CA ARG A 43 4.66 1.11 -5.41
C ARG A 43 5.86 1.20 -4.48
N TYR A 44 7.01 1.57 -5.02
CA TYR A 44 8.24 1.57 -4.23
C TYR A 44 9.22 2.65 -4.69
N TRP A 45 10.19 2.97 -3.82
CA TRP A 45 11.01 4.18 -3.93
C TRP A 45 12.52 3.89 -3.96
N GLN A 46 13.00 2.82 -3.31
CA GLN A 46 14.43 2.54 -3.24
C GLN A 46 14.99 2.24 -4.65
N ALA A 47 16.18 2.74 -4.97
CA ALA A 47 16.76 2.70 -6.31
C ALA A 47 15.93 3.43 -7.40
N GLY A 48 15.04 4.35 -7.00
CA GLY A 48 14.21 5.16 -7.89
C GLY A 48 12.72 4.79 -7.83
N PRO A 49 11.82 5.66 -8.30
CA PRO A 49 10.38 5.42 -8.31
C PRO A 49 10.03 4.27 -9.26
N HIS A 50 9.33 3.26 -8.74
CA HIS A 50 8.95 2.09 -9.54
C HIS A 50 7.69 1.39 -9.02
N LEU A 51 7.17 0.47 -9.83
CA LEU A 51 6.23 -0.55 -9.39
C LEU A 51 6.93 -1.91 -9.33
N ARG A 52 6.74 -2.65 -8.24
CA ARG A 52 7.16 -4.06 -8.17
C ARG A 52 5.98 -4.92 -8.56
N LEU A 53 6.13 -5.75 -9.59
CA LEU A 53 5.16 -6.75 -10.00
C LEU A 53 5.67 -8.13 -9.62
N ARG A 54 4.77 -8.95 -9.06
CA ARG A 54 5.05 -10.34 -8.68
C ARG A 54 3.93 -11.21 -9.22
N ILE A 55 4.31 -12.32 -9.87
CA ILE A 55 3.38 -13.30 -10.43
C ILE A 55 3.83 -14.68 -9.94
N ARG A 56 2.90 -15.44 -9.39
CA ARG A 56 3.15 -16.75 -8.79
C ARG A 56 3.11 -17.84 -9.84
N ASP A 57 4.03 -18.80 -9.70
CA ASP A 57 4.07 -20.07 -10.42
C ASP A 57 4.01 -19.92 -11.95
N LEU A 58 4.74 -18.94 -12.49
CA LEU A 58 4.98 -18.86 -13.94
C LEU A 58 5.97 -19.93 -14.38
N GLU A 59 5.63 -20.60 -15.47
CA GLU A 59 6.56 -21.48 -16.17
C GLU A 59 7.79 -20.69 -16.65
N PRO A 60 8.99 -21.30 -16.73
CA PRO A 60 10.21 -20.60 -17.14
C PRO A 60 10.08 -19.85 -18.47
N ASP A 61 9.50 -20.47 -19.49
CA ASP A 61 9.28 -19.82 -20.79
C ASP A 61 8.26 -18.67 -20.71
N ALA A 62 7.36 -18.68 -19.72
CA ALA A 62 6.43 -17.58 -19.50
C ALA A 62 7.11 -16.40 -18.82
N TYR A 63 8.15 -16.62 -18.01
CA TYR A 63 8.92 -15.54 -17.38
C TYR A 63 9.56 -14.61 -18.43
N ASP A 64 10.27 -15.18 -19.40
CA ASP A 64 10.91 -14.39 -20.46
C ASP A 64 9.87 -13.67 -21.35
N ARG A 65 8.76 -14.36 -21.69
CA ARG A 65 7.68 -13.75 -22.49
C ARG A 65 7.00 -12.59 -21.78
N VAL A 66 6.68 -12.75 -20.49
CA VAL A 66 6.06 -11.68 -19.69
C VAL A 66 7.02 -10.50 -19.57
N GLU A 67 8.31 -10.73 -19.35
CA GLU A 67 9.29 -9.64 -19.33
C GLU A 67 9.28 -8.81 -20.61
N GLU A 68 9.30 -9.47 -21.78
CA GLU A 68 9.29 -8.77 -23.06
C GLU A 68 8.01 -7.95 -23.25
N VAL A 69 6.86 -8.51 -22.88
CA VAL A 69 5.57 -7.79 -22.91
C VAL A 69 5.60 -6.58 -21.97
N LEU A 70 6.16 -6.71 -20.77
CA LEU A 70 6.32 -5.59 -19.84
C LEU A 70 7.26 -4.51 -20.42
N ARG A 71 8.36 -4.89 -21.07
CA ARG A 71 9.30 -3.95 -21.71
C ARG A 71 8.63 -3.17 -22.82
N VAL A 72 7.92 -3.85 -23.72
CA VAL A 72 7.21 -3.23 -24.84
C VAL A 72 6.16 -2.24 -24.34
N ARG A 73 5.34 -2.64 -23.36
CA ARG A 73 4.29 -1.77 -22.80
C ARG A 73 4.86 -0.60 -22.01
N LEU A 74 5.91 -0.84 -21.22
CA LEU A 74 6.55 0.20 -20.41
C LEU A 74 7.29 1.23 -21.28
N ALA A 75 7.81 0.85 -22.45
CA ALA A 75 8.49 1.78 -23.36
C ALA A 75 7.59 2.95 -23.79
N ASP A 76 6.29 2.71 -23.95
CA ASP A 76 5.30 3.75 -24.26
C ASP A 76 4.75 4.39 -22.97
N ALA A 77 4.24 3.59 -22.05
CA ALA A 77 3.59 4.07 -20.82
C ALA A 77 4.55 4.80 -19.86
N GLY A 78 5.84 4.50 -19.92
CA GLY A 78 6.88 5.12 -19.09
C GLY A 78 7.42 6.45 -19.62
N THR A 79 6.96 6.91 -20.79
CA THR A 79 7.32 8.23 -21.33
C THR A 79 6.70 9.35 -20.50
N LEU A 80 7.38 10.50 -20.39
CA LEU A 80 6.85 11.66 -19.69
C LEU A 80 5.60 12.19 -20.39
N GLY A 81 4.50 12.24 -19.65
CA GLY A 81 3.26 12.83 -20.07
C GLY A 81 3.18 14.34 -19.76
N PRO A 82 2.09 15.00 -20.15
CA PRO A 82 1.87 16.42 -19.86
C PRO A 82 1.90 16.72 -18.35
N GLY A 83 2.75 17.67 -17.94
CA GLY A 83 2.91 18.08 -16.54
C GLY A 83 3.70 17.11 -15.67
N GLU A 84 4.30 16.07 -16.26
CA GLU A 84 5.22 15.17 -15.56
C GLU A 84 6.66 15.66 -15.76
N GLU A 85 7.33 15.92 -14.65
CA GLU A 85 8.73 16.37 -14.68
C GLU A 85 9.69 15.17 -14.63
N PRO A 86 10.83 15.25 -15.35
CA PRO A 86 11.89 14.25 -15.24
C PRO A 86 12.45 14.21 -13.83
N LEU A 87 12.83 13.02 -13.41
CA LEU A 87 13.48 12.77 -12.13
C LEU A 87 14.89 13.37 -12.14
N ASP A 88 15.19 14.22 -11.15
CA ASP A 88 16.56 14.58 -10.80
C ASP A 88 17.12 13.52 -9.83
N PRO A 89 18.13 12.73 -10.24
CA PRO A 89 18.68 11.68 -9.40
C PRO A 89 19.29 12.19 -8.08
N GLY A 90 19.94 13.35 -8.10
CA GLY A 90 20.59 13.91 -6.92
C GLY A 90 19.55 14.34 -5.88
N ALA A 91 18.58 15.15 -6.31
CA ALA A 91 17.50 15.61 -5.45
C ALA A 91 16.64 14.43 -4.93
N TYR A 92 16.44 13.40 -5.74
CA TYR A 92 15.70 12.21 -5.33
C TYR A 92 16.42 11.42 -4.23
N LEU A 93 17.72 11.19 -4.38
CA LEU A 93 18.51 10.46 -3.39
C LEU A 93 18.60 11.22 -2.05
N GLU A 94 18.72 12.55 -2.09
CA GLU A 94 18.68 13.40 -0.90
C GLU A 94 17.33 13.29 -0.17
N GLY A 95 16.22 13.39 -0.90
CA GLY A 95 14.87 13.24 -0.32
C GLY A 95 14.58 11.82 0.19
N ALA A 96 15.01 10.79 -0.55
CA ALA A 96 14.83 9.39 -0.17
C ALA A 96 15.61 9.01 1.09
N GLY A 97 16.79 9.62 1.33
CA GLY A 97 17.57 9.40 2.55
C GLY A 97 16.82 9.81 3.83
N ALA A 98 16.01 10.87 3.76
CA ALA A 98 15.19 11.31 4.89
C ALA A 98 14.03 10.33 5.19
N LEU A 99 13.40 9.76 4.15
CA LEU A 99 12.35 8.74 4.30
C LEU A 99 12.89 7.38 4.77
N ALA A 100 14.04 6.96 4.26
CA ALA A 100 14.70 5.70 4.61
C ALA A 100 15.15 5.66 6.09
N SER A 101 15.60 6.80 6.61
CA SER A 101 16.07 6.93 8.00
C SER A 101 14.95 6.87 9.04
N ALA A 102 13.69 7.00 8.62
CA ALA A 102 12.54 7.29 9.48
C ALA A 102 11.57 6.11 9.70
N GLY A 103 11.74 4.93 9.08
CA GLY A 103 10.71 3.89 9.29
C GLY A 103 10.88 2.48 8.72
N GLU A 104 11.91 2.18 7.93
CA GLU A 104 12.04 0.82 7.36
C GLU A 104 13.00 -0.05 8.21
N GLN A 105 12.57 -1.27 8.54
CA GLN A 105 13.43 -2.28 9.18
C GLN A 105 14.24 -3.02 8.11
N GLY A 106 15.44 -3.52 8.46
CA GLY A 106 16.26 -4.33 7.55
C GLY A 106 17.16 -3.54 6.59
N ASP A 107 17.39 -4.09 5.39
CA ASP A 107 18.36 -3.61 4.38
C ASP A 107 17.92 -2.32 3.65
N ASP A 108 16.69 -1.86 3.90
CA ASP A 108 16.10 -0.66 3.29
C ASP A 108 16.58 0.66 3.92
N ARG A 109 17.41 0.57 4.98
CA ARG A 109 18.05 1.72 5.63
C ARG A 109 19.11 2.40 4.77
N HIS A 110 19.67 1.68 3.79
CA HIS A 110 20.66 2.25 2.87
C HIS A 110 20.00 2.57 1.53
N VAL A 111 20.15 3.82 1.10
CA VAL A 111 19.70 4.24 -0.22
C VAL A 111 20.56 3.55 -1.27
N ARG A 112 19.95 2.62 -2.02
CA ARG A 112 20.61 1.91 -3.12
C ARG A 112 20.81 2.85 -4.31
N ALA A 113 21.84 2.58 -5.10
CA ALA A 113 22.08 3.28 -6.35
C ALA A 113 20.83 3.19 -7.26
N MET A 114 20.53 4.28 -7.95
CA MET A 114 19.37 4.33 -8.83
C MET A 114 19.53 3.40 -10.02
N LEU A 115 18.44 2.71 -10.36
CA LEU A 115 18.31 1.97 -11.60
C LEU A 115 17.73 2.88 -12.68
N ALA A 116 18.18 2.67 -13.92
CA ALA A 116 17.62 3.37 -15.07
C ALA A 116 16.14 2.99 -15.27
N PRO A 117 15.30 3.90 -15.81
CA PRO A 117 13.93 3.57 -16.19
C PRO A 117 13.88 2.33 -17.09
N GLY A 118 12.94 1.42 -16.81
CA GLY A 118 12.82 0.15 -17.52
C GLY A 118 12.42 -1.02 -16.63
N VAL A 119 12.41 -2.21 -17.22
CA VAL A 119 12.06 -3.47 -16.54
C VAL A 119 13.33 -4.18 -16.08
N HIS A 120 13.38 -4.49 -14.78
CA HIS A 120 14.50 -5.20 -14.14
C HIS A 120 13.97 -6.44 -13.42
N ARG A 121 14.63 -7.58 -13.60
CA ARG A 121 14.32 -8.79 -12.80
C ARG A 121 14.68 -8.54 -11.33
N ALA A 122 13.92 -9.16 -10.44
CA ALA A 122 14.20 -9.11 -9.01
C ALA A 122 13.81 -10.44 -8.35
N ASP A 123 14.41 -10.70 -7.20
CA ASP A 123 13.97 -11.77 -6.31
C ASP A 123 12.83 -11.29 -5.42
N TYR A 124 11.93 -12.20 -5.07
CA TYR A 124 10.93 -11.95 -4.04
C TYR A 124 11.37 -12.60 -2.72
N ASP A 125 11.66 -11.75 -1.74
CA ASP A 125 11.88 -12.16 -0.36
C ASP A 125 10.63 -11.82 0.49
N PRO A 126 9.90 -12.82 1.03
CA PRO A 126 8.73 -12.57 1.87
C PRO A 126 9.11 -11.96 3.22
N GLU A 127 8.42 -10.87 3.61
CA GLU A 127 8.61 -10.20 4.90
C GLU A 127 7.95 -10.99 6.05
N PHE A 128 8.50 -12.16 6.40
CA PHE A 128 7.91 -13.06 7.39
C PHE A 128 7.68 -12.38 8.75
N ASP A 129 8.64 -11.60 9.25
CA ASP A 129 8.53 -10.94 10.56
C ASP A 129 7.36 -9.95 10.60
N ARG A 130 7.13 -9.23 9.50
CA ARG A 130 6.05 -8.23 9.38
C ARG A 130 4.67 -8.86 9.33
N TYR A 131 4.56 -10.04 8.71
CA TYR A 131 3.28 -10.70 8.43
C TYR A 131 3.05 -11.96 9.27
N GLY A 132 3.74 -12.07 10.41
CA GLY A 132 3.45 -13.10 11.42
C GLY A 132 3.98 -14.50 11.10
N GLY A 133 4.97 -14.59 10.22
CA GLY A 133 5.77 -15.79 9.98
C GLY A 133 5.32 -16.65 8.79
N PRO A 134 6.07 -17.72 8.48
CA PRO A 134 5.85 -18.55 7.29
C PRO A 134 4.46 -19.21 7.23
N ALA A 135 3.85 -19.51 8.38
CA ALA A 135 2.54 -20.15 8.44
C ALA A 135 1.39 -19.22 7.98
N LEU A 136 1.55 -17.91 8.14
CA LEU A 136 0.52 -16.92 7.79
C LEU A 136 0.76 -16.29 6.40
N MET A 137 2.00 -16.37 5.89
CA MET A 137 2.39 -15.76 4.63
C MET A 137 1.49 -16.11 3.44
N PRO A 138 1.03 -17.37 3.23
CA PRO A 138 0.14 -17.68 2.12
C PRO A 138 -1.16 -16.88 2.12
N ALA A 139 -1.80 -16.71 3.29
CA ALA A 139 -3.01 -15.91 3.44
C ALA A 139 -2.73 -14.41 3.22
N THR A 140 -1.57 -13.93 3.69
CA THR A 140 -1.10 -12.57 3.44
C THR A 140 -0.88 -12.30 1.95
N GLU A 141 -0.25 -13.22 1.21
CA GLU A 141 -0.03 -13.08 -0.23
C GLU A 141 -1.34 -13.08 -1.02
N ASP A 142 -2.32 -13.88 -0.59
CA ASP A 142 -3.68 -13.83 -1.13
C ASP A 142 -4.35 -12.47 -0.89
N LEU A 143 -4.17 -11.88 0.29
CA LEU A 143 -4.65 -10.53 0.59
C LEU A 143 -3.94 -9.44 -0.22
N PHE A 144 -2.67 -9.64 -0.57
CA PHE A 144 -1.97 -8.75 -1.52
C PHE A 144 -2.59 -8.83 -2.92
N ARG A 145 -2.91 -10.03 -3.39
CA ARG A 145 -3.63 -10.22 -4.65
C ARG A 145 -4.99 -9.54 -4.62
N LEU A 146 -5.81 -9.80 -3.60
CA LEU A 146 -7.16 -9.23 -3.47
C LEU A 146 -7.13 -7.69 -3.47
N SER A 147 -6.20 -7.09 -2.72
CA SER A 147 -6.05 -5.63 -2.70
C SER A 147 -5.49 -5.07 -4.01
N SER A 148 -4.59 -5.78 -4.70
CA SER A 148 -4.11 -5.41 -6.04
C SER A 148 -5.23 -5.42 -7.09
N GLU A 149 -6.05 -6.48 -7.12
CA GLU A 149 -7.20 -6.59 -8.03
C GLU A 149 -8.24 -5.49 -7.76
N LEU A 150 -8.48 -5.17 -6.49
CA LEU A 150 -9.39 -4.11 -6.08
C LEU A 150 -8.87 -2.73 -6.55
N VAL A 151 -7.60 -2.43 -6.32
CA VAL A 151 -7.01 -1.14 -6.71
C VAL A 151 -6.93 -0.99 -8.22
N LEU A 152 -6.54 -2.04 -8.96
CA LEU A 152 -6.51 -2.02 -10.43
C LEU A 152 -7.89 -1.65 -11.01
N ARG A 153 -8.98 -2.08 -10.37
CA ARG A 153 -10.36 -1.79 -10.79
C ARG A 153 -10.85 -0.39 -10.41
N LEU A 154 -10.39 0.15 -9.28
CA LEU A 154 -10.95 1.37 -8.67
C LEU A 154 -10.11 2.63 -8.90
N ALA A 155 -8.78 2.51 -8.88
CA ALA A 155 -7.87 3.65 -9.04
C ALA A 155 -8.08 4.42 -10.37
N PRO A 156 -8.32 3.77 -11.53
CA PRO A 156 -8.54 4.50 -12.79
C PRO A 156 -9.82 5.34 -12.78
N LYS A 157 -10.79 4.98 -11.93
CA LYS A 157 -12.06 5.69 -11.76
C LYS A 157 -11.98 6.76 -10.66
N SER A 158 -10.84 6.87 -9.99
CA SER A 158 -10.58 7.75 -8.85
C SER A 158 -9.30 8.57 -9.06
N PRO A 159 -9.20 9.39 -10.11
CA PRO A 159 -7.97 10.14 -10.41
C PRO A 159 -7.69 11.24 -9.36
N ALA A 160 -8.73 11.76 -8.71
CA ALA A 160 -8.55 12.82 -7.72
C ALA A 160 -8.08 12.28 -6.37
N GLN A 161 -7.19 13.04 -5.72
CA GLN A 161 -6.68 12.74 -4.37
C GLN A 161 -7.81 12.43 -3.37
N ALA A 162 -8.83 13.29 -3.31
CA ALA A 162 -9.95 13.11 -2.38
C ALA A 162 -10.70 11.78 -2.59
N GLN A 163 -10.87 11.33 -3.83
CA GLN A 163 -11.51 10.05 -4.13
C GLN A 163 -10.68 8.87 -3.62
N ARG A 164 -9.35 8.95 -3.76
CA ARG A 164 -8.42 7.93 -3.26
C ARG A 164 -8.37 7.90 -1.74
N SER A 165 -8.40 9.06 -1.08
CA SER A 165 -8.54 9.15 0.37
C SER A 165 -9.83 8.51 0.86
N LEU A 166 -10.96 8.70 0.16
CA LEU A 166 -12.23 8.02 0.51
C LEU A 166 -12.15 6.50 0.35
N LEU A 167 -11.50 6.00 -0.70
CA LEU A 167 -11.25 4.56 -0.87
C LEU A 167 -10.35 4.01 0.25
N ALA A 168 -9.29 4.73 0.58
CA ALA A 168 -8.37 4.36 1.64
C ALA A 168 -9.07 4.33 3.00
N LEU A 169 -9.83 5.37 3.37
CA LEU A 169 -10.65 5.40 4.58
C LEU A 169 -11.60 4.20 4.65
N ARG A 170 -12.31 3.89 3.55
CA ARG A 170 -13.20 2.73 3.50
C ARG A 170 -12.47 1.41 3.67
N GLY A 171 -11.31 1.26 3.04
CA GLY A 171 -10.46 0.09 3.20
C GLY A 171 -9.94 -0.06 4.64
N THR A 172 -9.44 1.00 5.26
CA THR A 172 -8.97 0.97 6.65
C THR A 172 -10.09 0.62 7.62
N MET A 173 -11.32 1.13 7.39
CA MET A 173 -12.48 0.71 8.18
C MET A 173 -12.79 -0.79 8.00
N ALA A 174 -12.68 -1.30 6.77
CA ALA A 174 -12.87 -2.72 6.50
C ALA A 174 -11.79 -3.59 7.17
N ALA A 175 -10.53 -3.12 7.22
CA ALA A 175 -9.46 -3.81 7.92
C ALA A 175 -9.67 -3.79 9.44
N ALA A 176 -9.97 -2.62 10.03
CA ALA A 176 -10.24 -2.53 11.46
C ALA A 176 -11.46 -3.37 11.88
N ALA A 177 -12.50 -3.43 11.04
CA ALA A 177 -13.67 -4.27 11.28
C ALA A 177 -13.35 -5.77 11.43
N ALA A 178 -12.24 -6.25 10.85
CA ALA A 178 -11.83 -7.64 11.01
C ALA A 178 -11.28 -7.97 12.42
N LEU A 179 -10.91 -6.96 13.22
CA LEU A 179 -10.49 -7.15 14.62
C LEU A 179 -11.66 -7.58 15.52
N GLY A 180 -12.87 -7.11 15.22
CA GLY A 180 -14.09 -7.43 15.96
C GLY A 180 -14.70 -6.20 16.62
N ASP A 181 -14.38 -5.93 17.88
CA ASP A 181 -15.15 -4.99 18.69
C ASP A 181 -14.84 -3.50 18.42
N THR A 182 -15.66 -2.61 18.98
CA THR A 182 -15.52 -1.16 18.80
C THR A 182 -14.28 -0.59 19.51
N ALA A 183 -13.85 -1.20 20.62
CA ALA A 183 -12.70 -0.73 21.37
C ALA A 183 -11.39 -1.05 20.62
N GLU A 184 -11.23 -2.27 20.12
CA GLU A 184 -10.10 -2.68 19.28
C GLU A 184 -10.01 -1.84 18.00
N ARG A 185 -11.15 -1.52 17.38
CA ARG A 185 -11.22 -0.61 16.22
C ARG A 185 -10.75 0.80 16.55
N GLY A 186 -11.25 1.38 17.64
CA GLY A 186 -10.82 2.70 18.10
C GLY A 186 -9.33 2.75 18.40
N TYR A 187 -8.81 1.72 19.08
CA TYR A 187 -7.38 1.59 19.36
C TYR A 187 -6.56 1.47 18.08
N PHE A 188 -6.99 0.66 17.11
CA PHE A 188 -6.32 0.51 15.82
C PHE A 188 -6.15 1.86 15.10
N TYR A 189 -7.18 2.70 15.08
CA TYR A 189 -7.08 4.02 14.46
C TYR A 189 -6.18 4.98 15.24
N ALA A 190 -6.29 5.01 16.57
CA ALA A 190 -5.48 5.87 17.43
C ALA A 190 -3.99 5.47 17.37
N HIS A 191 -3.70 4.18 17.40
CA HIS A 191 -2.35 3.66 17.24
C HIS A 191 -1.77 4.01 15.86
N GLY A 192 -2.55 3.83 14.80
CA GLY A 192 -2.13 4.21 13.46
C GLY A 192 -1.84 5.71 13.32
N LEU A 193 -2.69 6.58 13.90
CA LEU A 193 -2.44 8.01 13.97
C LEU A 193 -1.10 8.32 14.66
N GLY A 194 -0.86 7.73 15.83
CA GLY A 194 0.39 7.91 16.57
C GLY A 194 1.61 7.45 15.79
N ALA A 195 1.55 6.26 15.20
CA ALA A 195 2.64 5.68 14.42
C ALA A 195 2.98 6.52 13.18
N TRP A 196 1.97 6.91 12.39
CA TRP A 196 2.18 7.74 11.21
C TRP A 196 2.66 9.14 11.55
N ARG A 197 2.21 9.71 12.66
CA ARG A 197 2.68 11.02 13.11
C ARG A 197 4.14 10.96 13.54
N ALA A 198 4.53 9.93 14.29
CA ALA A 198 5.92 9.71 14.69
C ALA A 198 6.82 9.56 13.46
N TRP A 199 6.42 8.72 12.51
CA TRP A 199 7.15 8.54 11.25
C TRP A 199 7.27 9.86 10.46
N ALA A 200 6.19 10.64 10.37
CA ALA A 200 6.25 11.94 9.70
C ALA A 200 7.27 12.89 10.37
N GLY A 201 7.28 12.94 11.71
CA GLY A 201 8.25 13.73 12.47
C GLY A 201 9.69 13.27 12.23
N GLU A 202 9.94 11.96 12.26
CA GLU A 202 11.26 11.36 11.98
C GLU A 202 11.71 11.62 10.54
N ALA A 203 10.78 11.69 9.59
CA ALA A 203 11.05 12.06 8.19
C ALA A 203 11.32 13.57 8.00
N GLY A 204 11.29 14.38 9.08
CA GLY A 204 11.64 15.79 9.07
C GLY A 204 10.49 16.76 8.76
N TYR A 205 9.24 16.31 8.80
CA TYR A 205 8.10 17.22 8.67
C TYR A 205 7.90 18.06 9.94
N PRO A 206 7.65 19.38 9.82
CA PRO A 206 7.53 20.26 10.99
C PRO A 206 6.24 20.00 11.76
N ASP A 207 6.29 20.14 13.09
CA ASP A 207 5.16 19.86 13.98
C ASP A 207 3.91 20.69 13.63
N GLU A 208 4.08 21.95 13.22
CA GLU A 208 2.95 22.81 12.84
C GLU A 208 2.18 22.27 11.62
N LEU A 209 2.88 21.65 10.68
CA LEU A 209 2.26 20.98 9.53
C LEU A 209 1.51 19.72 10.00
N LEU A 210 2.12 18.92 10.86
CA LEU A 210 1.52 17.70 11.39
C LEU A 210 0.26 18.01 12.22
N ASP A 211 0.29 19.07 13.03
CA ASP A 211 -0.86 19.58 13.78
C ASP A 211 -1.99 20.02 12.86
N SER A 212 -1.67 20.80 11.83
CA SER A 212 -2.65 21.23 10.82
C SER A 212 -3.30 20.05 10.09
N LEU A 213 -2.51 19.02 9.73
CA LEU A 213 -3.00 17.83 9.03
C LEU A 213 -3.87 16.94 9.92
N THR A 214 -3.55 16.87 11.22
CA THR A 214 -4.23 15.98 12.18
C THR A 214 -5.38 16.66 12.92
N THR A 215 -5.52 17.98 12.82
CA THR A 215 -6.68 18.71 13.32
C THR A 215 -7.88 18.51 12.40
N ILE A 216 -8.85 17.71 12.84
CA ILE A 216 -10.06 17.40 12.07
C ILE A 216 -11.22 18.24 12.57
N ALA A 217 -11.79 19.05 11.67
CA ALA A 217 -13.08 19.70 11.87
C ALA A 217 -14.16 18.90 11.13
N ARG A 218 -15.20 18.48 11.86
CA ARG A 218 -16.35 17.79 11.30
C ARG A 218 -17.58 18.70 11.36
N ASP A 219 -18.30 18.77 10.24
CA ASP A 219 -19.60 19.45 10.18
C ASP A 219 -20.60 18.74 11.12
N ALA A 220 -21.33 19.52 11.92
CA ALA A 220 -22.38 19.03 12.81
C ALA A 220 -23.49 18.26 12.07
N GLY A 221 -23.67 18.51 10.76
CA GLY A 221 -24.63 17.81 9.90
C GLY A 221 -24.10 16.55 9.20
N ALA A 222 -22.83 16.17 9.42
CA ALA A 222 -22.22 15.06 8.69
C ALA A 222 -22.85 13.70 9.06
N LYS A 223 -23.39 13.01 8.05
CA LYS A 223 -24.05 11.70 8.22
C LYS A 223 -23.12 10.69 8.91
N PRO A 224 -23.66 9.85 9.82
CA PRO A 224 -22.91 8.74 10.37
C PRO A 224 -22.38 7.82 9.28
N VAL A 225 -21.18 7.28 9.49
CA VAL A 225 -20.56 6.30 8.60
C VAL A 225 -20.60 4.95 9.30
N ASP A 226 -21.25 3.98 8.68
CA ASP A 226 -21.23 2.59 9.15
C ASP A 226 -19.88 1.95 8.80
N PRO A 227 -19.05 1.56 9.80
CA PRO A 227 -17.77 0.88 9.55
C PRO A 227 -17.93 -0.53 8.99
N LEU A 228 -19.10 -1.16 9.14
CA LEU A 228 -19.40 -2.52 8.65
C LEU A 228 -19.91 -2.52 7.19
N ALA A 229 -20.25 -1.36 6.64
CA ALA A 229 -20.61 -1.23 5.23
C ALA A 229 -19.36 -1.27 4.33
N HIS A 230 -18.79 -2.46 4.13
CA HIS A 230 -17.51 -2.63 3.41
C HIS A 230 -17.60 -2.31 1.91
N GLY A 231 -18.78 -2.42 1.30
CA GLY A 231 -18.99 -2.13 -0.12
C GLY A 231 -18.03 -2.96 -1.01
N PRO A 232 -17.23 -2.33 -1.90
CA PRO A 232 -16.33 -3.06 -2.78
C PRO A 232 -15.22 -3.82 -2.04
N PHE A 233 -15.00 -3.54 -0.76
CA PHE A 233 -13.97 -4.18 0.07
C PHE A 233 -14.44 -5.45 0.78
N ALA A 234 -15.71 -5.87 0.63
CA ALA A 234 -16.27 -7.02 1.35
C ALA A 234 -15.41 -8.28 1.24
N HIS A 235 -15.01 -8.66 0.03
CA HIS A 235 -14.19 -9.87 -0.16
C HIS A 235 -12.78 -9.75 0.44
N TRP A 236 -12.20 -8.56 0.42
CA TRP A 236 -10.91 -8.32 1.08
C TRP A 236 -11.05 -8.34 2.61
N HIS A 237 -12.16 -7.80 3.14
CA HIS A 237 -12.50 -7.90 4.56
C HIS A 237 -12.66 -9.35 5.01
N ASP A 238 -13.37 -10.19 4.25
CA ASP A 238 -13.55 -11.61 4.59
C ASP A 238 -12.20 -12.33 4.74
N GLY A 239 -11.25 -12.04 3.86
CA GLY A 239 -9.88 -12.55 3.96
C GLY A 239 -9.13 -12.01 5.19
N LEU A 240 -9.29 -10.74 5.54
CA LEU A 240 -8.69 -10.15 6.74
C LEU A 240 -9.30 -10.72 8.03
N ALA A 241 -10.60 -11.01 8.04
CA ALA A 241 -11.28 -11.65 9.16
C ALA A 241 -10.79 -13.09 9.35
N ALA A 242 -10.65 -13.85 8.25
CA ALA A 242 -10.06 -15.19 8.30
C ALA A 242 -8.60 -15.15 8.83
N LEU A 243 -7.77 -14.25 8.29
CA LEU A 243 -6.40 -14.05 8.77
C LEU A 243 -6.36 -13.64 10.24
N THR A 244 -7.29 -12.81 10.70
CA THR A 244 -7.38 -12.41 12.11
C THR A 244 -7.66 -13.61 13.02
N GLY A 245 -8.54 -14.52 12.60
CA GLY A 245 -8.76 -15.80 13.29
C GLY A 245 -7.50 -16.64 13.35
N ASP A 246 -6.81 -16.80 12.23
CA ASP A 246 -5.55 -17.54 12.16
C ASP A 246 -4.44 -16.94 13.04
N ILE A 247 -4.31 -15.60 13.08
CA ILE A 247 -3.34 -14.92 13.94
C ILE A 247 -3.64 -15.21 15.40
N ARG A 248 -4.90 -15.06 15.83
CA ARG A 248 -5.31 -15.30 17.22
C ARG A 248 -5.07 -16.74 17.66
N GLU A 249 -5.16 -17.70 16.73
CA GLU A 249 -4.90 -19.11 17.02
C GLU A 249 -3.40 -19.45 17.00
N LYS A 250 -2.64 -18.91 16.05
CA LYS A 250 -1.32 -19.43 15.66
C LYS A 250 -0.15 -18.52 16.03
N SER A 251 -0.40 -17.29 16.48
CA SER A 251 0.62 -16.28 16.73
C SER A 251 0.39 -15.54 18.06
N PRO A 252 1.47 -15.21 18.80
CA PRO A 252 1.38 -14.30 19.94
C PRO A 252 1.21 -12.83 19.53
N THR A 253 1.37 -12.50 18.24
CA THR A 253 1.25 -11.13 17.72
C THR A 253 -0.20 -10.68 17.74
N HIS A 254 -0.45 -9.47 18.24
CA HIS A 254 -1.78 -8.88 18.16
C HIS A 254 -2.19 -8.67 16.68
N PRO A 255 -3.39 -9.12 16.23
CA PRO A 255 -3.79 -9.03 14.82
C PRO A 255 -3.73 -7.62 14.23
N GLY A 256 -3.99 -6.61 15.05
CA GLY A 256 -3.87 -5.20 14.65
C GLY A 256 -2.52 -4.82 14.06
N MET A 257 -1.41 -5.44 14.50
CA MET A 257 -0.07 -5.17 13.95
C MET A 257 0.06 -5.61 12.49
N ILE A 258 -0.51 -6.77 12.15
CA ILE A 258 -0.46 -7.34 10.80
C ILE A 258 -1.49 -6.65 9.90
N LEU A 259 -2.70 -6.39 10.42
CA LEU A 259 -3.74 -5.66 9.70
C LEU A 259 -3.34 -4.21 9.40
N PHE A 260 -2.53 -3.58 10.27
CA PHE A 260 -1.96 -2.25 10.00
C PHE A 260 -1.06 -2.28 8.77
N SER A 261 -0.23 -3.32 8.61
CA SER A 261 0.58 -3.51 7.41
C SER A 261 -0.28 -3.72 6.15
N HIS A 262 -1.36 -4.51 6.24
CA HIS A 262 -2.29 -4.67 5.11
C HIS A 262 -3.00 -3.37 4.73
N ALA A 263 -3.45 -2.58 5.71
CA ALA A 263 -4.04 -1.27 5.48
C ALA A 263 -3.04 -0.32 4.81
N HIS A 264 -1.80 -0.26 5.31
CA HIS A 264 -0.75 0.53 4.69
C HIS A 264 -0.46 0.10 3.24
N MET A 265 -0.37 -1.22 2.98
CA MET A 265 -0.18 -1.73 1.63
C MET A 265 -1.35 -1.40 0.68
N LEU A 266 -2.57 -1.23 1.19
CA LEU A 266 -3.67 -0.69 0.40
C LEU A 266 -3.46 0.80 0.04
N HIS A 267 -3.05 1.63 1.01
CA HIS A 267 -2.73 3.05 0.78
C HIS A 267 -1.60 3.20 -0.24
N ASN A 268 -0.54 2.40 -0.10
CA ASN A 268 0.58 2.32 -1.04
C ASN A 268 0.09 2.03 -2.48
N ARG A 269 -0.75 1.01 -2.67
CA ARG A 269 -1.29 0.66 -4.00
C ARG A 269 -2.14 1.78 -4.60
N LEU A 270 -2.97 2.43 -3.76
CA LEU A 270 -3.75 3.62 -4.12
C LEU A 270 -2.85 4.83 -4.45
N GLY A 271 -1.55 4.78 -4.12
CA GLY A 271 -0.58 5.83 -4.42
C GLY A 271 -0.61 6.99 -3.44
N LEU A 272 -1.06 6.75 -2.20
CA LEU A 272 -1.06 7.76 -1.16
C LEU A 272 0.35 8.01 -0.63
N SER A 273 0.64 9.26 -0.28
CA SER A 273 1.82 9.67 0.45
C SER A 273 1.67 9.43 1.95
N LEU A 274 2.80 9.51 2.66
CA LEU A 274 2.85 9.45 4.12
C LEU A 274 1.86 10.42 4.78
N LEU A 275 1.84 11.68 4.34
CA LEU A 275 0.95 12.71 4.90
C LEU A 275 -0.54 12.47 4.58
N GLU A 276 -0.85 11.88 3.44
CA GLU A 276 -2.22 11.51 3.08
C GLU A 276 -2.73 10.35 3.94
N GLU A 277 -1.89 9.36 4.22
CA GLU A 277 -2.23 8.25 5.13
C GLU A 277 -2.36 8.73 6.58
N LEU A 278 -1.44 9.58 7.06
CA LEU A 278 -1.56 10.26 8.36
C LEU A 278 -2.90 10.97 8.51
N ARG A 279 -3.29 11.76 7.50
CA ARG A 279 -4.57 12.49 7.52
C ARG A 279 -5.77 11.54 7.55
N ASN A 280 -5.71 10.40 6.87
CA ASN A 280 -6.78 9.40 6.94
C ASN A 280 -6.92 8.81 8.35
N TYR A 281 -5.81 8.45 9.01
CA TYR A 281 -5.85 7.96 10.39
C TYR A 281 -6.34 9.02 11.38
N ALA A 282 -5.97 10.30 11.18
CA ALA A 282 -6.50 11.40 11.98
C ALA A 282 -8.03 11.51 11.87
N TRP A 283 -8.57 11.38 10.66
CA TRP A 283 -10.02 11.38 10.45
C TRP A 283 -10.70 10.17 11.11
N LEU A 284 -10.12 8.97 10.99
CA LEU A 284 -10.67 7.75 11.59
C LEU A 284 -10.65 7.82 13.11
N ALA A 285 -9.55 8.24 13.72
CA ALA A 285 -9.42 8.39 15.17
C ALA A 285 -10.36 9.48 15.73
N HIS A 286 -10.61 10.54 14.96
CA HIS A 286 -11.58 11.58 15.34
C HIS A 286 -13.03 11.08 15.27
N VAL A 287 -13.39 10.31 14.24
CA VAL A 287 -14.77 9.82 14.04
C VAL A 287 -15.09 8.61 14.93
N PHE A 288 -14.08 7.78 15.22
CA PHE A 288 -14.20 6.57 16.03
C PHE A 288 -13.18 6.62 17.19
N PRO A 289 -13.39 7.49 18.20
CA PRO A 289 -12.46 7.62 19.31
C PRO A 289 -12.40 6.35 20.14
N VAL A 290 -11.26 6.14 20.82
CA VAL A 290 -11.12 5.09 21.84
C VAL A 290 -12.17 5.32 22.92
N ALA A 291 -12.95 4.29 23.25
CA ALA A 291 -13.95 4.37 24.32
C ALA A 291 -13.28 4.69 25.66
N GLU A 292 -13.83 5.66 26.40
CA GLU A 292 -13.37 5.98 27.75
C GLU A 292 -13.47 4.73 28.65
N GLY A 293 -12.34 4.31 29.23
CA GLY A 293 -12.25 3.13 30.12
C GLY A 293 -11.71 1.85 29.48
N ALA A 294 -11.39 1.83 28.18
CA ALA A 294 -10.87 0.63 27.49
C ALA A 294 -9.37 0.33 27.73
N LEU A 295 -8.69 1.12 28.57
CA LEU A 295 -7.28 0.95 28.93
C LEU A 295 -7.07 0.64 30.43
N ALA A 296 -8.13 0.21 31.13
CA ALA A 296 -8.08 -0.26 32.51
C ALA A 296 -7.88 -1.78 32.58
#